data_AF-A0A847H882-F1
#
_entry.id   AF-A0A847H882-F1
#
_cell.length_a   1.000
_cell.length_b   1.000
_cell.length_c   1.000
_cell.angle_alpha   90.00
_cell.angle_beta   90.00
_cell.angle_gamma   90.00
#
_symmetry.space_group_name_H-M   'P 1'
#
loop_
_entity.id
_entity.type
_entity.pdbx_description
1 polymer ?
#
loop_
_entity_poly.entity_id
_entity_poly.type
_entity_poly.pdbx_seq_one_letter_code
_entity_poly.pdbx_strand_id
1 'polypeptide(L)'
;MSTDLKSIGLGFDRWQDAVEAAIATNQLVVAGEIRGGQLIQYTDASGAQINILAVEPFATFAGFESITQTFAHVSMVNDVLAFCEIVDPNGTVLTSVTCNLAQGPLLVDKPTQTWQQVGVTALALDAQTYESPEAYEAATGEVLGLLVSEGAQLVAAGSGASAPDASATFSARVLEAEYRNNQLTGQRFIHATVDGAFPFDVCLADAPELPQKNSVIAGTAMLTASVLSPLSDGGCGGCGGSCGCGGH
;
A
#
# COMPACT_ATOMS: atom_id res chain seq x y z
N MET A 1 17.72 -5.37 8.28
CA MET A 1 16.99 -6.28 7.38
C MET A 1 15.69 -5.59 7.04
N SER A 2 15.34 -5.43 5.76
CA SER A 2 14.02 -4.88 5.42
C SER A 2 13.04 -6.05 5.40
N THR A 3 12.36 -6.26 6.54
CA THR A 3 11.45 -7.39 6.78
C THR A 3 10.21 -7.33 5.90
N ASP A 4 9.88 -6.14 5.41
CA ASP A 4 8.80 -5.85 4.47
C ASP A 4 8.94 -6.63 3.15
N LEU A 5 10.15 -6.77 2.62
CA LEU A 5 10.38 -7.54 1.39
C LEU A 5 9.99 -9.02 1.54
N LYS A 6 10.27 -9.62 2.71
CA LYS A 6 9.90 -11.01 2.99
C LYS A 6 8.40 -11.22 3.01
N SER A 7 7.63 -10.21 3.41
CA SER A 7 6.17 -10.29 3.49
C SER A 7 5.51 -10.49 2.13
N ILE A 8 6.18 -10.09 1.03
CA ILE A 8 5.70 -10.21 -0.36
C ILE A 8 6.52 -11.23 -1.17
N GLY A 9 7.23 -12.13 -0.48
CA GLY A 9 8.03 -13.18 -1.11
C GLY A 9 9.30 -12.67 -1.81
N LEU A 10 9.73 -11.42 -1.57
CA LEU A 10 11.00 -10.90 -2.06
C LEU A 10 12.10 -11.18 -1.03
N GLY A 11 12.47 -12.43 -0.79
CA GLY A 11 13.48 -12.79 0.21
C GLY A 11 14.93 -12.45 -0.16
N PHE A 12 15.17 -11.26 -0.69
CA PHE A 12 16.50 -10.69 -0.90
C PHE A 12 17.01 -10.06 0.41
N ASP A 13 18.31 -10.18 0.67
CA ASP A 13 18.94 -9.55 1.83
C ASP A 13 19.13 -8.04 1.65
N ARG A 14 19.18 -7.58 0.39
CA ARG A 14 19.42 -6.20 0.00
C ARG A 14 18.46 -5.76 -1.11
N TRP A 15 18.04 -4.50 -1.03
CA TRP A 15 17.24 -3.85 -2.08
C TRP A 15 17.95 -3.83 -3.44
N GLN A 16 19.28 -3.72 -3.46
CA GLN A 16 20.05 -3.76 -4.72
C GLN A 16 19.82 -5.09 -5.47
N ASP A 17 19.86 -6.22 -4.77
CA ASP A 17 19.69 -7.54 -5.38
C ASP A 17 18.26 -7.71 -5.94
N ALA A 18 17.26 -7.20 -5.21
CA ALA A 18 15.86 -7.21 -5.66
C ALA A 18 15.66 -6.37 -6.94
N VAL A 19 16.28 -5.18 -7.01
CA VAL A 19 16.22 -4.30 -8.19
C VAL A 19 16.95 -4.91 -9.37
N GLU A 20 18.14 -5.47 -9.17
CA GLU A 20 18.91 -6.14 -10.23
C GLU A 20 18.14 -7.33 -10.81
N ALA A 21 17.52 -8.14 -9.94
CA ALA A 21 16.66 -9.24 -10.37
C ALA A 21 15.47 -8.73 -11.19
N ALA A 22 14.80 -7.66 -10.74
CA ALA A 22 13.68 -7.07 -11.47
C ALA A 22 14.12 -6.52 -12.84
N ILE A 23 15.28 -5.86 -12.93
CA ILE A 23 15.87 -5.40 -14.20
C ILE A 23 16.09 -6.57 -15.16
N ALA A 24 16.60 -7.71 -14.66
CA ALA A 24 16.89 -8.88 -15.49
C ALA A 24 15.64 -9.50 -16.15
N THR A 25 14.44 -9.24 -15.62
CA THR A 25 13.17 -9.73 -16.22
C THR A 25 12.77 -9.00 -17.50
N ASN A 26 13.31 -7.79 -17.75
CA ASN A 26 12.82 -6.85 -18.77
C ASN A 26 11.31 -6.51 -18.65
N GLN A 27 10.73 -6.62 -17.44
CA GLN A 27 9.32 -6.28 -17.17
C GLN A 27 9.16 -4.92 -16.46
N LEU A 28 10.23 -4.13 -16.36
CA LEU A 28 10.16 -2.79 -15.80
C LEU A 28 9.35 -1.86 -16.69
N VAL A 29 8.44 -1.10 -16.09
CA VAL A 29 7.62 -0.11 -16.76
C VAL A 29 7.89 1.26 -16.18
N VAL A 30 7.98 2.28 -17.04
CA VAL A 30 7.98 3.68 -16.60
C VAL A 30 6.55 4.04 -16.22
N ALA A 31 6.29 4.14 -14.91
CA ALA A 31 4.98 4.52 -14.38
C ALA A 31 4.70 6.03 -14.55
N GLY A 32 5.76 6.85 -14.62
CA GLY A 32 5.65 8.26 -14.97
C GLY A 32 6.98 8.99 -14.95
N GLU A 33 6.98 10.23 -15.44
CA GLU A 33 8.15 11.12 -15.44
C GLU A 33 7.95 12.22 -14.39
N ILE A 34 9.01 12.51 -13.64
CA ILE A 34 9.00 13.55 -12.62
C ILE A 34 10.36 14.24 -12.53
N ARG A 35 10.34 15.59 -12.53
CA ARG A 35 11.52 16.45 -12.32
C ARG A 35 12.73 16.06 -13.20
N GLY A 36 12.47 15.61 -14.42
CA GLY A 36 13.51 15.20 -15.38
C GLY A 36 14.08 13.79 -15.17
N GLY A 37 13.55 13.02 -14.23
CA GLY A 37 13.79 11.57 -14.13
C GLY A 37 12.48 10.77 -14.19
N GLN A 38 12.55 9.51 -13.77
CA GLN A 38 11.48 8.53 -13.98
C GLN A 38 11.12 7.82 -12.69
N LEU A 39 9.82 7.57 -12.50
CA LEU A 39 9.31 6.57 -11.59
C LEU A 39 9.16 5.27 -12.39
N ILE A 40 9.94 4.27 -12.00
CA ILE A 40 9.97 2.96 -12.63
C ILE A 40 9.32 1.96 -11.67
N GLN A 41 8.51 1.06 -12.20
CA GLN A 41 7.80 0.06 -11.44
C GLN A 41 8.03 -1.34 -12.03
N TYR A 42 8.28 -2.30 -11.15
CA TYR A 42 8.13 -3.73 -11.42
C TYR A 42 6.86 -4.21 -10.73
N THR A 43 6.03 -4.95 -11.45
CA THR A 43 4.84 -5.60 -10.90
C THR A 43 4.91 -7.09 -11.20
N ASP A 44 4.94 -7.90 -10.14
CA ASP A 44 4.89 -9.35 -10.21
C ASP A 44 3.44 -9.83 -10.35
N ALA A 45 3.22 -10.97 -11.02
CA ALA A 45 1.89 -11.55 -11.10
C ALA A 45 1.31 -11.96 -9.72
N SER A 46 2.16 -12.09 -8.70
CA SER A 46 1.72 -12.30 -7.32
C SER A 46 1.10 -11.06 -6.65
N GLY A 47 1.18 -9.90 -7.31
CA GLY A 47 0.80 -8.59 -6.78
C GLY A 47 1.95 -7.86 -6.07
N ALA A 48 3.12 -8.48 -5.88
CA ALA A 48 4.28 -7.82 -5.30
C ALA A 48 4.82 -6.73 -6.25
N GLN A 49 5.17 -5.56 -5.72
CA GLN A 49 5.68 -4.45 -6.52
C GLN A 49 6.99 -3.88 -5.96
N ILE A 50 7.85 -3.43 -6.86
CA ILE A 50 9.06 -2.66 -6.54
C ILE A 50 8.93 -1.31 -7.25
N ASN A 51 8.96 -0.23 -6.47
CA ASN A 51 8.92 1.13 -6.99
C ASN A 51 10.31 1.75 -6.88
N ILE A 52 10.79 2.35 -7.97
CA ILE A 52 12.12 2.93 -8.09
C ILE A 52 11.98 4.37 -8.58
N LEU A 53 12.34 5.33 -7.71
CA LEU A 53 12.43 6.74 -8.08
C LEU A 53 13.85 7.03 -8.56
N ALA A 54 14.01 7.21 -9.87
CA ALA A 54 15.29 7.47 -10.54
C ALA A 54 15.65 8.97 -10.62
N VAL A 55 15.17 9.77 -9.66
CA VAL A 55 15.49 11.19 -9.49
C VAL A 55 15.60 11.51 -8.01
N GLU A 56 16.39 12.53 -7.63
CA GLU A 56 16.50 12.97 -6.24
C GLU A 56 15.11 13.28 -5.64
N PRO A 57 14.80 12.74 -4.44
CA PRO A 57 15.74 12.20 -3.44
C PRO A 57 16.22 10.74 -3.60
N PHE A 58 15.97 10.07 -4.73
CA PHE A 58 16.26 8.64 -4.99
C PHE A 58 15.69 7.70 -3.92
N ALA A 59 14.68 6.94 -4.31
CA ALA A 59 14.01 6.02 -3.39
C ALA A 59 13.75 4.68 -4.05
N THR A 60 13.78 3.62 -3.24
CA THR A 60 13.30 2.30 -3.63
C THR A 60 12.46 1.78 -2.49
N PHE A 61 11.23 1.35 -2.79
CA PHE A 61 10.27 0.94 -1.78
C PHE A 61 9.33 -0.13 -2.30
N ALA A 62 8.85 -0.97 -1.38
CA ALA A 62 7.92 -2.05 -1.67
C ALA A 62 6.51 -1.49 -1.90
N GLY A 63 5.80 -2.11 -2.83
CA GLY A 63 4.37 -1.91 -3.03
C GLY A 63 3.65 -3.25 -3.12
N PHE A 64 2.32 -3.20 -3.11
CA PHE A 64 1.49 -4.37 -3.36
C PHE A 64 0.21 -3.96 -4.10
N GLU A 65 -0.18 -4.77 -5.07
CA GLU A 65 -1.45 -4.63 -5.78
C GLU A 65 -2.59 -5.19 -4.91
N SER A 66 -3.13 -4.30 -4.07
CA SER A 66 -4.22 -4.65 -3.14
C SER A 66 -5.50 -5.03 -3.89
N ILE A 67 -6.16 -6.08 -3.42
CA ILE A 67 -7.48 -6.50 -3.88
C ILE A 67 -8.57 -5.70 -3.17
N THR A 68 -8.36 -5.43 -1.88
CA THR A 68 -9.30 -4.65 -1.08
C THR A 68 -9.17 -3.16 -1.38
N GLN A 69 -10.29 -2.46 -1.39
CA GLN A 69 -10.37 -1.06 -1.78
C GLN A 69 -11.13 -0.26 -0.73
N THR A 70 -10.66 0.95 -0.50
CA THR A 70 -11.32 1.94 0.36
C THR A 70 -11.22 3.33 -0.28
N PHE A 71 -11.88 4.32 0.31
CA PHE A 71 -11.78 5.72 -0.12
C PHE A 71 -10.93 6.51 0.86
N ALA A 72 -10.11 7.41 0.33
CA ALA A 72 -9.28 8.29 1.15
C ALA A 72 -9.10 9.69 0.56
N HIS A 73 -8.88 10.69 1.42
CA HIS A 73 -8.19 11.91 1.05
C HIS A 73 -6.68 11.66 1.13
N VAL A 74 -5.95 11.92 0.04
CA VAL A 74 -4.52 11.61 -0.07
C VAL A 74 -3.74 12.92 -0.17
N SER A 75 -2.88 13.16 0.81
CA SER A 75 -1.95 14.30 0.82
C SER A 75 -0.52 13.77 0.87
N MET A 76 0.35 14.21 -0.03
CA MET A 76 1.75 13.78 0.03
C MET A 76 2.49 14.51 1.16
N VAL A 77 3.26 13.76 1.95
CA VAL A 77 4.13 14.28 3.01
C VAL A 77 5.53 14.52 2.45
N ASN A 78 6.00 13.61 1.60
CA ASN A 78 7.21 13.73 0.79
C ASN A 78 7.02 12.93 -0.52
N ASP A 79 8.08 12.73 -1.30
CA ASP A 79 8.03 12.02 -2.59
C ASP A 79 7.49 10.58 -2.52
N VAL A 80 7.57 9.92 -1.37
CA VAL A 80 7.18 8.50 -1.22
C VAL A 80 6.01 8.35 -0.23
N LEU A 81 6.08 9.08 0.88
CA LEU A 81 5.15 8.96 1.99
C LEU A 81 3.92 9.83 1.75
N ALA A 82 2.75 9.20 1.75
CA ALA A 82 1.46 9.87 1.75
C ALA A 82 0.82 9.82 3.14
N PHE A 83 0.09 10.86 3.48
CA PHE A 83 -0.88 10.91 4.57
C PHE A 83 -2.27 10.67 3.96
N CYS A 84 -2.91 9.57 4.35
CA CYS A 84 -4.20 9.13 3.85
C CYS A 84 -5.24 9.20 4.97
N GLU A 85 -6.25 10.04 4.79
CA GLU A 85 -7.43 10.06 5.65
C GLU A 85 -8.48 9.13 5.05
N ILE A 86 -8.67 7.97 5.66
CA ILE A 86 -9.63 6.97 5.20
C ILE A 86 -11.04 7.48 5.52
N VAL A 87 -11.93 7.48 4.53
CA VAL A 87 -13.29 8.02 4.67
C VAL A 87 -14.35 6.96 4.44
N ASP A 88 -15.47 7.12 5.14
CA ASP A 88 -16.69 6.36 4.90
C ASP A 88 -17.44 6.87 3.66
N PRO A 89 -18.50 6.17 3.20
CA PRO A 89 -19.31 6.62 2.07
C PRO A 89 -20.02 7.98 2.25
N ASN A 90 -20.02 8.55 3.45
CA ASN A 90 -20.57 9.88 3.73
C ASN A 90 -19.48 10.96 3.76
N GLY A 91 -18.21 10.61 3.62
CA GLY A 91 -17.06 11.51 3.73
C GLY A 91 -16.60 11.80 5.15
N THR A 92 -17.04 11.02 6.12
CA THR A 92 -16.52 11.09 7.49
C THR A 92 -15.19 10.36 7.56
N VAL A 93 -14.16 11.01 8.09
CA VAL A 93 -12.87 10.38 8.33
C VAL A 93 -13.01 9.30 9.41
N LEU A 94 -12.72 8.05 9.05
CA LEU A 94 -12.71 6.90 9.95
C LEU A 94 -11.39 6.83 10.74
N THR A 95 -10.27 6.97 10.03
CA THR A 95 -8.93 6.96 10.59
C THR A 95 -7.94 7.59 9.62
N SER A 96 -6.73 7.89 10.07
CA SER A 96 -5.66 8.45 9.25
C SER A 96 -4.42 7.57 9.35
N VAL A 97 -3.78 7.34 8.21
CA VAL A 97 -2.59 6.49 8.10
C VAL A 97 -1.54 7.15 7.23
N THR A 98 -0.26 6.88 7.51
CA THR A 98 0.81 7.16 6.57
C THR A 98 1.22 5.88 5.84
N CYS A 99 1.42 5.98 4.53
CA CYS A 99 1.78 4.84 3.69
C CYS A 99 2.74 5.23 2.58
N ASN A 100 3.56 4.27 2.14
CA ASN A 100 4.36 4.41 0.93
C ASN A 100 3.44 4.27 -0.29
N LEU A 101 3.19 5.38 -0.98
CA LEU A 101 2.26 5.42 -2.09
C LEU A 101 2.99 5.09 -3.39
N ALA A 102 2.53 4.07 -4.14
CA ALA A 102 3.15 3.64 -5.39
C ALA A 102 3.27 4.80 -6.39
N GLN A 103 2.20 5.59 -6.56
CA GLN A 103 2.18 6.79 -7.41
C GLN A 103 2.62 8.06 -6.67
N GLY A 104 3.14 7.95 -5.44
CA GLY A 104 3.51 9.07 -4.57
C GLY A 104 4.33 10.15 -5.27
N PRO A 105 5.42 9.80 -5.97
CA PRO A 105 6.24 10.79 -6.65
C PRO A 105 5.42 11.61 -7.65
N LEU A 106 4.50 11.00 -8.39
CA LEU A 106 3.69 11.70 -9.40
C LEU A 106 2.63 12.65 -8.79
N LEU A 107 2.37 12.55 -7.49
CA LEU A 107 1.37 13.32 -6.76
C LEU A 107 1.98 14.33 -5.78
N VAL A 108 3.30 14.33 -5.57
CA VAL A 108 3.97 15.13 -4.52
C VAL A 108 3.75 16.65 -4.65
N ASP A 109 3.70 17.15 -5.89
CA ASP A 109 3.50 18.58 -6.16
C ASP A 109 2.01 18.94 -6.33
N LYS A 110 1.10 17.97 -6.15
CA LYS A 110 -0.34 18.18 -6.28
C LYS A 110 -0.98 18.53 -4.93
N PRO A 111 -2.09 19.29 -4.94
CA PRO A 111 -2.88 19.49 -3.73
C PRO A 111 -3.46 18.15 -3.24
N THR A 112 -4.05 18.15 -2.04
CA THR A 112 -4.76 16.99 -1.50
C THR A 112 -5.74 16.43 -2.52
N GLN A 113 -5.55 15.15 -2.86
CA GLN A 113 -6.43 14.41 -3.75
C GLN A 113 -7.61 13.90 -2.93
N THR A 114 -8.78 14.50 -3.10
CA THR A 114 -9.96 14.13 -2.32
C THR A 114 -10.68 12.93 -2.93
N TRP A 115 -11.30 12.09 -2.09
CA TRP A 115 -12.16 10.98 -2.50
C TRP A 115 -11.50 10.01 -3.49
N GLN A 116 -10.24 9.67 -3.27
CA GLN A 116 -9.55 8.72 -4.13
C GLN A 116 -9.84 7.29 -3.70
N GLN A 117 -10.04 6.42 -4.69
CA GLN A 117 -10.11 5.00 -4.45
C GLN A 117 -8.70 4.45 -4.30
N VAL A 118 -8.40 3.96 -3.10
CA VAL A 118 -7.08 3.49 -2.71
C VAL A 118 -7.11 2.03 -2.30
N GLY A 119 -6.13 1.28 -2.77
CA GLY A 119 -5.82 -0.04 -2.25
C GLY A 119 -4.73 0.09 -1.20
N VAL A 120 -5.00 -0.30 0.04
CA VAL A 120 -4.02 -0.26 1.14
C VAL A 120 -3.61 -1.69 1.48
N THR A 121 -2.32 -1.90 1.69
CA THR A 121 -1.76 -3.18 2.11
C THR A 121 -0.78 -2.98 3.26
N ALA A 122 -0.93 -3.79 4.30
CA ALA A 122 0.01 -3.91 5.40
C ALA A 122 1.05 -4.98 5.07
N LEU A 123 2.30 -4.57 4.88
CA LEU A 123 3.45 -5.47 4.75
C LEU A 123 3.93 -5.83 6.16
N ALA A 124 3.48 -6.99 6.66
CA ALA A 124 3.72 -7.37 8.04
C ALA A 124 5.21 -7.58 8.32
N LEU A 125 5.72 -6.90 9.35
CA LEU A 125 7.11 -6.99 9.80
C LEU A 125 7.24 -8.02 10.93
N ASP A 126 6.33 -7.93 11.89
CA ASP A 126 6.16 -8.87 12.99
C ASP A 126 4.66 -8.96 13.29
N ALA A 127 4.06 -10.12 13.03
CA ALA A 127 2.64 -10.33 13.18
C ALA A 127 2.35 -11.71 13.76
N GLN A 128 1.36 -11.76 14.63
CA GLN A 128 0.86 -12.97 15.26
C GLN A 128 -0.60 -13.19 14.87
N THR A 129 -1.00 -14.46 14.83
CA THR A 129 -2.39 -14.85 14.58
C THR A 129 -3.00 -15.38 15.86
N TYR A 130 -4.21 -14.93 16.17
CA TYR A 130 -5.02 -15.36 17.30
C TYR A 130 -6.26 -16.08 16.77
N GLU A 131 -6.68 -17.15 17.44
CA GLU A 131 -7.78 -18.01 16.97
C GLU A 131 -9.11 -17.27 16.80
N SER A 132 -9.36 -16.26 17.64
CA SER A 132 -10.58 -15.46 17.60
C SER A 132 -10.37 -14.07 18.21
N PRO A 133 -11.32 -13.13 18.01
CA PRO A 133 -11.29 -11.83 18.68
C PRO A 133 -11.26 -11.92 20.21
N GLU A 134 -11.95 -12.91 20.79
CA GLU A 134 -11.95 -13.13 22.23
C GLU A 134 -10.58 -13.62 22.74
N ALA A 135 -9.90 -14.47 21.96
CA ALA A 135 -8.54 -14.90 22.28
C ALA A 135 -7.54 -13.74 22.19
N TYR A 136 -7.71 -12.85 21.21
CA TYR A 136 -6.91 -11.64 21.07
C TYR A 136 -7.09 -10.70 22.27
N GLU A 137 -8.34 -10.40 22.64
CA GLU A 137 -8.65 -9.53 23.77
C GLU A 137 -8.14 -10.13 25.09
N ALA A 138 -8.29 -11.44 25.29
CA ALA A 138 -7.76 -12.12 26.47
C ALA A 138 -6.21 -12.08 26.56
N ALA A 139 -5.51 -12.10 25.42
CA ALA A 139 -4.06 -12.10 25.37
C ALA A 139 -3.44 -10.69 25.50
N THR A 140 -4.10 -9.67 24.94
CA THR A 140 -3.55 -8.31 24.81
C THR A 140 -4.23 -7.29 25.72
N GLY A 141 -5.48 -7.54 26.11
CA GLY A 141 -6.34 -6.55 26.76
C GLY A 141 -6.88 -5.48 25.81
N GLU A 142 -6.64 -5.61 24.50
CA GLU A 142 -7.08 -4.66 23.48
C GLU A 142 -8.28 -5.19 22.69
N VAL A 143 -9.10 -4.27 22.20
CA VAL A 143 -10.23 -4.58 21.33
C VAL A 143 -9.74 -4.70 19.88
N LEU A 144 -10.31 -5.65 19.14
CA LEU A 144 -10.09 -5.80 17.70
C LEU A 144 -10.38 -4.50 16.92
N GLY A 145 -9.61 -4.26 15.85
CA GLY A 145 -9.84 -3.14 14.93
C GLY A 145 -8.96 -1.94 15.24
N LEU A 146 -7.92 -2.13 16.06
CA LEU A 146 -6.92 -1.10 16.30
C LEU A 146 -6.10 -0.90 15.03
N LEU A 147 -5.89 0.36 14.64
CA LEU A 147 -4.87 0.73 13.69
C LEU A 147 -4.26 2.06 14.12
N VAL A 148 -2.99 2.01 14.52
CA VAL A 148 -2.22 3.17 14.97
C VAL A 148 -1.07 3.39 14.02
N SER A 149 -1.07 4.54 13.36
CA SER A 149 0.03 5.01 12.53
C SER A 149 0.72 6.18 13.24
N GLU A 150 1.93 5.95 13.77
CA GLU A 150 2.70 6.98 14.47
C GLU A 150 3.06 8.13 13.51
N GLY A 151 3.40 7.80 12.26
CA GLY A 151 3.62 8.80 11.21
C GLY A 151 2.41 9.70 10.98
N ALA A 152 1.20 9.15 10.97
CA ALA A 152 -0.02 9.93 10.84
C ALA A 152 -0.23 10.88 12.04
N GLN A 153 0.06 10.43 13.26
CA GLN A 153 -0.04 11.28 14.46
C GLN A 153 0.97 12.44 14.41
N LEU A 154 2.21 12.18 13.96
CA LEU A 154 3.23 13.21 13.81
C LEU A 154 2.85 14.27 12.76
N VAL A 155 2.32 13.82 11.62
CA VAL A 155 1.83 14.72 10.56
C VAL A 155 0.67 15.56 11.06
N ALA A 156 -0.32 14.95 11.73
CA ALA A 156 -1.47 15.65 12.28
C ALA A 156 -1.10 16.64 13.40
N ALA A 157 -0.08 16.32 14.21
CA ALA A 157 0.44 17.23 15.23
C ALA A 157 1.21 18.41 14.66
N GLY A 158 1.64 18.35 13.39
CA GLY A 158 2.43 19.41 12.74
C GLY A 158 3.82 19.61 13.38
N SER A 159 4.32 18.61 14.12
CA SER A 159 5.59 18.68 14.83
C SER A 159 6.72 18.15 13.96
N GLY A 160 7.67 19.01 13.60
CA GLY A 160 8.91 18.60 12.91
C GLY A 160 9.95 17.94 13.82
N ALA A 161 9.58 17.54 15.05
CA ALA A 161 10.49 16.96 16.02
C ALA A 161 11.00 15.56 15.61
N SER A 162 10.22 14.83 14.82
CA SER A 162 10.54 13.50 14.30
C SER A 162 10.06 13.38 12.85
N ALA A 163 10.79 12.63 12.03
CA ALA A 163 10.36 12.34 10.66
C ALA A 163 9.27 11.26 10.67
N PRO A 164 8.10 11.49 10.04
CA PRO A 164 7.07 10.48 9.92
C PRO A 164 7.54 9.35 8.99
N ASP A 165 7.07 8.13 9.26
CA ASP A 165 7.30 6.96 8.43
C ASP A 165 5.97 6.26 8.10
N ALA A 166 6.05 5.14 7.35
CA ALA A 166 4.89 4.34 6.96
C ALA A 166 4.58 3.20 7.94
N SER A 167 5.14 3.23 9.16
CA SER A 167 4.90 2.17 10.13
C SER A 167 3.51 2.28 10.73
N ALA A 168 2.92 1.12 11.03
CA ALA A 168 1.67 1.02 11.75
C ALA A 168 1.61 -0.24 12.62
N THR A 169 0.93 -0.11 13.76
CA THR A 169 0.48 -1.23 14.58
C THR A 169 -0.99 -1.47 14.28
N PHE A 170 -1.38 -2.71 14.03
CA PHE A 170 -2.73 -3.05 13.64
C PHE A 170 -3.23 -4.34 14.29
N SER A 171 -4.56 -4.47 14.40
CA SER A 171 -5.28 -5.70 14.64
C SER A 171 -6.49 -5.79 13.70
N ALA A 172 -6.61 -6.89 12.97
CA ALA A 172 -7.67 -7.05 11.98
C ALA A 172 -8.11 -8.51 11.88
N ARG A 173 -9.40 -8.70 11.59
CA ARG A 173 -10.02 -10.02 11.44
C ARG A 173 -9.83 -10.52 10.02
N VAL A 174 -9.42 -11.77 9.88
CA VAL A 174 -9.22 -12.42 8.58
C VAL A 174 -10.56 -12.74 7.93
N LEU A 175 -10.74 -12.27 6.70
CA LEU A 175 -11.88 -12.62 5.85
C LEU A 175 -11.54 -13.83 4.97
N GLU A 176 -10.38 -13.76 4.33
CA GLU A 176 -9.83 -14.79 3.44
C GLU A 176 -8.30 -14.71 3.48
N ALA A 177 -7.64 -15.86 3.35
CA ALA A 177 -6.19 -15.95 3.24
C ALA A 177 -5.80 -17.02 2.22
N GLU A 178 -4.78 -16.73 1.42
CA GLU A 178 -4.26 -17.64 0.41
C GLU A 178 -2.72 -17.60 0.37
N TYR A 179 -2.15 -18.68 -0.15
CA TYR A 179 -0.74 -18.70 -0.50
C TYR A 179 -0.54 -18.10 -1.88
N ARG A 180 0.45 -17.20 -2.00
CA ARG A 180 0.93 -16.70 -3.27
C ARG A 180 2.41 -17.00 -3.45
N ASN A 181 2.84 -17.12 -4.69
CA ASN A 181 4.23 -17.32 -5.04
C ASN A 181 4.72 -16.13 -5.84
N ASN A 182 5.76 -15.48 -5.35
CA ASN A 182 6.45 -14.42 -6.06
C ASN A 182 7.18 -15.03 -7.26
N GLN A 183 6.92 -14.58 -8.49
CA GLN A 183 7.53 -15.18 -9.67
C GLN A 183 9.02 -14.84 -9.80
N LEU A 184 9.43 -13.68 -9.31
CA LEU A 184 10.83 -13.24 -9.34
C LEU A 184 11.75 -14.15 -8.52
N THR A 185 11.30 -14.60 -7.34
CA THR A 185 12.11 -15.41 -6.41
C THR A 185 11.66 -16.86 -6.29
N GLY A 186 10.45 -17.19 -6.74
CA GLY A 186 9.76 -18.45 -6.49
C GLY A 186 9.27 -18.63 -5.04
N GLN A 187 9.54 -17.67 -4.14
CA GLN A 187 9.20 -17.81 -2.73
C GLN A 187 7.70 -17.63 -2.51
N ARG A 188 7.18 -18.45 -1.61
CA ARG A 188 5.81 -18.36 -1.15
C ARG A 188 5.67 -17.28 -0.09
N PHE A 189 4.53 -16.64 -0.05
CA PHE A 189 4.11 -15.72 1.02
C PHE A 189 2.60 -15.87 1.19
N ILE A 190 2.04 -15.24 2.22
CA ILE A 190 0.62 -15.29 2.51
C ILE A 190 0.02 -13.93 2.21
N HIS A 191 -1.05 -13.94 1.43
CA HIS A 191 -1.90 -12.78 1.21
C HIS A 191 -3.23 -13.01 1.92
N ALA A 192 -3.67 -12.04 2.71
CA ALA A 192 -4.95 -12.10 3.42
C ALA A 192 -5.73 -10.81 3.21
N THR A 193 -7.04 -10.93 2.99
CA THR A 193 -7.97 -9.81 3.08
C THR A 193 -8.52 -9.74 4.50
N VAL A 194 -8.54 -8.54 5.08
CA VAL A 194 -8.90 -8.36 6.48
C VAL A 194 -9.92 -7.23 6.68
N ASP A 195 -10.64 -7.35 7.78
CA ASP A 195 -11.60 -6.38 8.29
C ASP A 195 -11.09 -5.85 9.64
N GLY A 196 -10.57 -4.61 9.63
CA GLY A 196 -10.01 -3.93 10.82
C GLY A 196 -10.64 -2.55 11.00
N ALA A 197 -9.81 -1.53 11.26
CA ALA A 197 -10.28 -0.13 11.30
C ALA A 197 -10.98 0.31 9.99
N PHE A 198 -10.55 -0.29 8.88
CA PHE A 198 -11.19 -0.26 7.57
C PHE A 198 -10.85 -1.58 6.86
N PRO A 199 -11.43 -1.90 5.69
CA PRO A 199 -11.01 -3.05 4.89
C PRO A 199 -9.65 -2.81 4.22
N PHE A 200 -8.68 -3.71 4.41
CA PHE A 200 -7.36 -3.66 3.75
C PHE A 200 -6.77 -5.05 3.56
N ASP A 201 -5.64 -5.13 2.85
CA ASP A 201 -4.91 -6.37 2.64
C ASP A 201 -3.73 -6.50 3.59
N VAL A 202 -3.37 -7.72 3.98
CA VAL A 202 -2.18 -8.02 4.78
C VAL A 202 -1.33 -9.03 4.02
N CYS A 203 -0.05 -8.70 3.85
CA CYS A 203 0.96 -9.63 3.35
C CYS A 203 1.82 -10.11 4.52
N LEU A 204 1.99 -11.43 4.65
CA LEU A 204 2.80 -12.07 5.68
C LEU A 204 3.87 -12.94 5.02
N ALA A 205 5.02 -13.07 5.69
CA ALA A 205 6.02 -14.04 5.29
C ALA A 205 5.46 -15.47 5.31
N ASP A 206 6.11 -16.39 4.59
CA ASP A 206 5.69 -17.79 4.52
C ASP A 206 5.52 -18.41 5.91
N ALA A 207 4.41 -19.12 6.10
CA ALA A 207 4.14 -19.89 7.30
C ALA A 207 3.52 -21.25 6.93
N PRO A 208 3.69 -22.28 7.79
CA PRO A 208 3.17 -23.61 7.53
C PRO A 208 1.65 -23.67 7.36
N GLU A 209 0.93 -22.74 8.01
CA GLU A 209 -0.53 -22.69 8.02
C GLU A 209 -1.01 -21.28 7.63
N LEU A 210 -2.13 -21.23 6.91
CA LEU A 210 -2.82 -19.98 6.60
C LEU A 210 -3.61 -19.50 7.82
N PRO A 211 -3.64 -18.18 8.08
CA PRO A 211 -4.60 -17.60 9.01
C PRO A 211 -6.02 -18.05 8.66
N GLN A 212 -6.74 -18.57 9.65
CA GLN A 212 -8.09 -19.08 9.42
C GLN A 212 -9.10 -17.94 9.29
N LYS A 213 -10.16 -18.17 8.53
CA LYS A 213 -11.27 -17.21 8.48
C LYS A 213 -11.81 -16.92 9.89
N ASN A 214 -12.04 -15.64 10.18
CA ASN A 214 -12.42 -15.10 11.49
C ASN A 214 -11.33 -15.11 12.58
N SER A 215 -10.13 -15.63 12.30
CA SER A 215 -8.98 -15.42 13.17
C SER A 215 -8.57 -13.94 13.15
N VAL A 216 -7.73 -13.51 14.09
CA VAL A 216 -7.20 -12.14 14.14
C VAL A 216 -5.73 -12.14 13.81
N ILE A 217 -5.29 -11.27 12.91
CA ILE A 217 -3.88 -10.95 12.71
C ILE A 217 -3.62 -9.63 13.44
N ALA A 218 -2.60 -9.60 14.30
CA ALA A 218 -2.16 -8.37 14.94
C ALA A 218 -0.64 -8.27 15.02
N GLY A 219 -0.13 -7.04 14.96
CA GLY A 219 1.30 -6.78 15.03
C GLY A 219 1.69 -5.47 14.37
N THR A 220 2.91 -5.41 13.86
CA THR A 220 3.50 -4.25 13.18
C THR A 220 3.66 -4.51 11.69
N ALA A 221 3.41 -3.47 10.89
CA ALA A 221 3.56 -3.51 9.46
C ALA A 221 4.11 -2.19 8.92
N MET A 222 4.64 -2.26 7.70
CA MET A 222 4.82 -1.08 6.87
C MET A 222 3.64 -0.97 5.90
N LEU A 223 2.94 0.16 5.91
CA LEU A 223 1.80 0.38 5.04
C LEU A 223 2.26 0.84 3.66
N THR A 224 1.74 0.20 2.63
CA THR A 224 1.82 0.67 1.25
C THR A 224 0.42 0.91 0.71
N ALA A 225 0.30 1.83 -0.23
CA ALA A 225 -0.95 2.05 -0.92
C ALA A 225 -0.73 2.32 -2.41
N SER A 226 -1.80 2.17 -3.17
CA SER A 226 -1.87 2.62 -4.56
C SER A 226 -3.21 3.27 -4.83
N VAL A 227 -3.21 4.31 -5.67
CA VAL A 227 -4.44 4.90 -6.23
C VAL A 227 -4.81 4.10 -7.48
N LEU A 228 -5.96 3.44 -7.46
CA LEU A 228 -6.39 2.52 -8.53
C LEU A 228 -6.90 3.24 -9.78
N SER A 229 -7.40 4.45 -9.59
CA SER A 229 -7.74 5.37 -10.66
C SER A 229 -7.65 6.75 -10.03
N PRO A 230 -6.64 7.58 -10.36
CA PRO A 230 -6.76 8.98 -10.05
C PRO A 230 -8.06 9.41 -10.71
N LEU A 231 -9.05 9.82 -9.93
CA LEU A 231 -10.23 10.46 -10.51
C LEU A 231 -9.67 11.62 -11.31
N SER A 232 -9.64 11.48 -12.62
CA SER A 232 -9.11 12.47 -13.52
C SER A 232 -9.74 13.80 -13.17
N ASP A 233 -8.92 14.78 -12.79
CA ASP A 233 -9.36 16.17 -12.70
C ASP A 233 -10.18 16.51 -13.96
N GLY A 234 -11.50 16.65 -13.81
CA GLY A 234 -12.36 17.38 -14.75
C GLY A 234 -12.44 16.86 -16.20
N GLY A 235 -12.20 15.59 -16.48
CA GLY A 235 -12.40 15.01 -17.82
C GLY A 235 -13.86 14.63 -18.08
N CYS A 236 -14.71 15.59 -18.38
CA CYS A 236 -16.08 15.30 -18.84
C CYS A 236 -16.02 14.51 -20.16
N GLY A 237 -16.30 13.20 -20.07
CA GLY A 237 -16.47 12.32 -21.22
C GLY A 237 -17.63 12.80 -22.08
N GLY A 238 -17.31 13.38 -23.23
CA GLY A 238 -18.26 13.78 -24.26
C GLY A 238 -17.95 13.11 -25.59
N CYS A 239 -18.46 11.89 -25.75
CA CYS A 239 -18.82 11.20 -26.99
C CYS A 239 -17.96 11.45 -28.25
N GLY A 240 -17.24 10.40 -28.68
CA GLY A 240 -16.96 10.20 -30.09
C GLY A 240 -18.26 10.12 -30.91
N GLY A 241 -18.32 10.89 -31.99
CA GLY A 241 -19.41 10.85 -32.95
C GLY A 241 -19.00 11.59 -34.22
N SER A 242 -18.80 10.84 -35.30
CA SER A 242 -18.52 11.33 -36.64
C SER A 242 -19.52 12.38 -37.10
N CYS A 243 -19.05 13.48 -37.70
CA CYS A 243 -19.77 14.20 -38.77
C CYS A 243 -18.76 15.09 -39.53
N GLY A 244 -18.43 14.67 -40.76
CA GLY A 244 -17.78 15.54 -41.74
C GLY A 244 -18.75 16.56 -42.35
N CYS A 245 -18.16 17.63 -42.89
CA CYS A 245 -18.60 18.60 -43.93
C CYS A 245 -17.82 19.89 -43.61
N GLY A 246 -17.00 20.50 -44.47
CA GLY A 246 -17.06 20.59 -45.92
C GLY A 246 -17.64 21.95 -46.31
N GLY A 247 -16.77 22.88 -46.75
CA GLY A 247 -17.04 23.98 -47.67
C GLY A 247 -18.07 25.05 -47.27
N HIS A 248 -17.59 26.26 -46.97
CA HIS A 248 -17.71 27.47 -47.81
C HIS A 248 -17.19 28.70 -47.06
#